data_AF-A0A316PPJ2-F1
#
_entry.id   AF-A0A316PPJ2-F1
#
_cell.length_a   1.000
_cell.length_b   1.000
_cell.length_c   1.000
_cell.angle_alpha   90.00
_cell.angle_beta   90.00
_cell.angle_gamma   90.00
#
_symmetry.space_group_name_H-M   'P 1'
#
loop_
_entity.id
_entity.type
_entity.pdbx_description
1 polymer ?
#
loop_
_entity_poly.entity_id
_entity_poly.type
_entity_poly.pdbx_seq_one_letter_code
_entity_poly.pdbx_strand_id
1 'polypeptide(L)'
;MNMTKGTRIILLSIAALLIAGALLLNASITENHPYSGAAKTLREYGYTLDDDDFYNAGSFPDSTIQDILAGQDLSEAVTASIEGGFPSDINARGDIMLLLLTLENKDVVTVFTRDGKAELCFIQRISSGEIMPLTKE
;
A
#
# COMPACT_ATOMS: atom_id res chain seq x y z
N MET A 1 -29.97 -13.66 -38.83
CA MET A 1 -29.12 -12.73 -39.60
C MET A 1 -27.69 -13.26 -39.56
N ASN A 2 -27.18 -13.80 -40.67
CA ASN A 2 -25.83 -14.38 -40.70
C ASN A 2 -24.80 -13.26 -40.92
N MET A 3 -23.87 -13.13 -39.98
CA MET A 3 -22.85 -12.10 -39.99
C MET A 3 -21.83 -12.39 -41.10
N THR A 4 -21.54 -11.42 -41.97
CA THR A 4 -20.60 -11.62 -43.08
C THR A 4 -19.19 -11.86 -42.55
N LYS A 5 -18.36 -12.60 -43.30
CA LYS A 5 -16.96 -12.90 -42.89
C LYS A 5 -16.17 -11.62 -42.58
N GLY A 6 -16.38 -10.55 -43.35
CA GLY A 6 -15.74 -9.25 -43.12
C GLY A 6 -16.18 -8.60 -41.80
N THR A 7 -17.49 -8.59 -41.53
CA THR A 7 -18.02 -8.08 -40.25
C THR A 7 -17.46 -8.85 -39.05
N ARG A 8 -17.32 -10.18 -39.17
CA ARG A 8 -16.74 -11.03 -38.11
C ARG A 8 -15.26 -10.73 -37.86
N ILE A 9 -14.48 -10.51 -38.92
CA ILE A 9 -13.05 -10.18 -38.79
C ILE A 9 -12.85 -8.81 -38.15
N ILE A 10 -13.65 -7.81 -38.55
CA ILE A 10 -13.60 -6.47 -37.95
C ILE A 10 -13.95 -6.55 -36.45
N LEU A 11 -15.01 -7.27 -36.10
CA LEU A 11 -15.41 -7.43 -34.70
C LEU A 11 -14.33 -8.12 -33.86
N LEU A 12 -13.73 -9.18 -34.38
CA LEU A 12 -12.64 -9.90 -33.71
C LEU A 12 -11.39 -9.03 -33.53
N SER A 13 -11.09 -8.18 -34.50
CA SER A 13 -9.96 -7.26 -34.44
C SER A 13 -10.17 -6.19 -33.36
N ILE A 14 -11.38 -5.64 -33.27
CA ILE A 14 -11.74 -4.68 -32.21
C ILE A 14 -11.69 -5.35 -30.84
N ALA A 15 -12.23 -6.57 -30.70
CA ALA A 15 -12.17 -7.31 -29.45
C ALA A 15 -10.73 -7.59 -29.00
N ALA A 16 -9.85 -7.98 -29.92
CA ALA A 16 -8.43 -8.20 -29.62
C ALA A 16 -7.73 -6.91 -29.15
N LEU A 17 -8.03 -5.77 -29.79
CA LEU A 17 -7.48 -4.47 -29.39
C LEU A 17 -8.00 -4.03 -28.00
N LEU A 18 -9.27 -4.27 -27.70
CA LEU A 18 -9.84 -3.98 -26.38
C LEU A 18 -9.20 -4.84 -25.29
N ILE A 19 -8.98 -6.13 -25.56
CA ILE A 19 -8.30 -7.04 -24.61
C ILE A 19 -6.84 -6.60 -24.40
N ALA A 20 -6.12 -6.28 -25.47
CA ALA A 20 -4.73 -5.80 -25.36
C ALA A 20 -4.65 -4.46 -24.60
N GLY A 21 -5.57 -3.53 -24.87
CA GLY A 21 -5.68 -2.27 -24.14
C GLY A 21 -6.00 -2.48 -22.67
N ALA A 22 -6.93 -3.39 -22.34
CA ALA A 22 -7.26 -3.75 -20.97
C ALA A 22 -6.06 -4.37 -20.23
N LEU A 23 -5.28 -5.24 -20.88
CA LEU A 23 -4.07 -5.83 -20.29
C LEU A 23 -2.99 -4.78 -20.00
N LEU A 24 -2.78 -3.84 -20.92
CA LEU A 24 -1.83 -2.73 -20.74
C LEU A 24 -2.28 -1.76 -19.64
N LEU A 25 -3.57 -1.42 -19.62
CA LEU A 25 -4.16 -0.61 -18.55
C LEU A 25 -4.06 -1.34 -17.20
N ASN A 26 -4.38 -2.63 -17.15
CA ASN A 26 -4.27 -3.43 -15.93
C ASN A 26 -2.84 -3.49 -15.42
N ALA A 27 -1.85 -3.75 -16.29
CA ALA A 27 -0.43 -3.73 -15.91
C ALA A 27 0.00 -2.36 -15.38
N SER A 28 -0.43 -1.27 -16.03
CA SER A 28 -0.14 0.09 -15.56
C SER A 28 -0.86 0.45 -14.26
N ILE A 29 -2.06 -0.06 -14.02
CA ILE A 29 -2.81 0.11 -12.76
C ILE A 29 -2.15 -0.69 -11.64
N THR A 30 -1.67 -1.90 -11.90
CA THR A 30 -0.89 -2.68 -10.93
C THR A 30 0.43 -1.99 -10.59
N GLU A 31 1.07 -1.33 -11.57
CA GLU A 31 2.33 -0.59 -11.36
C GLU A 31 2.09 0.78 -10.66
N ASN A 32 0.97 1.45 -10.95
CA ASN A 32 0.62 2.78 -10.41
C ASN A 32 -0.42 2.73 -9.27
N HIS A 33 -0.70 1.56 -8.67
CA HIS A 33 -1.58 1.54 -7.52
C HIS A 33 -0.92 2.35 -6.40
N PRO A 34 -1.63 3.31 -5.75
CA PRO A 34 -1.02 4.23 -4.77
C PRO A 34 -0.30 3.51 -3.62
N TYR A 35 -0.67 2.25 -3.38
CA TYR A 35 -0.19 1.42 -2.29
C TYR A 35 0.76 0.30 -2.75
N SER A 36 1.08 0.20 -4.04
CA SER A 36 1.85 -0.92 -4.61
C SER A 36 3.22 -1.08 -3.96
N GLY A 37 3.88 0.04 -3.61
CA GLY A 37 5.14 0.06 -2.87
C GLY A 37 5.01 -0.50 -1.45
N ALA A 38 4.02 -0.04 -0.69
CA ALA A 38 3.76 -0.50 0.68
C ALA A 38 3.34 -1.97 0.72
N ALA A 39 2.43 -2.37 -0.17
CA ALA A 39 1.98 -3.76 -0.31
C ALA A 39 3.14 -4.69 -0.68
N LYS A 40 4.00 -4.28 -1.62
CA LYS A 40 5.20 -5.05 -1.97
C LYS A 40 6.13 -5.24 -0.77
N THR A 41 6.43 -4.16 -0.03
CA THR A 41 7.30 -4.27 1.15
C THR A 41 6.70 -5.19 2.20
N LEU A 42 5.40 -5.13 2.46
CA LEU A 42 4.77 -6.02 3.43
C LEU A 42 4.73 -7.48 2.98
N ARG A 43 4.55 -7.77 1.68
CA ARG A 43 4.69 -9.13 1.13
C ARG A 43 6.10 -9.69 1.31
N GLU A 44 7.13 -8.86 1.19
CA GLU A 44 8.53 -9.25 1.46
C GLU A 44 8.80 -9.61 2.93
N TYR A 45 7.89 -9.24 3.85
CA TYR A 45 7.94 -9.60 5.27
C TYR A 45 7.10 -10.83 5.60
N GLY A 46 6.53 -11.51 4.59
CA GLY A 46 5.73 -12.72 4.77
C GLY A 46 4.24 -12.48 4.94
N TYR A 47 3.77 -11.23 4.87
CA TYR A 47 2.34 -10.94 4.92
C TYR A 47 1.67 -11.29 3.59
N THR A 48 0.71 -12.21 3.64
CA THR A 48 -0.17 -12.50 2.49
C THR A 48 -1.20 -11.39 2.38
N LEU A 49 -0.99 -10.43 1.48
CA LEU A 49 -1.83 -9.24 1.33
C LEU A 49 -2.36 -9.10 -0.09
N ASP A 50 -3.68 -8.95 -0.20
CA ASP A 50 -4.35 -8.45 -1.39
C ASP A 50 -4.35 -6.90 -1.37
N ASP A 51 -4.37 -6.26 -2.54
CA ASP A 51 -4.27 -4.79 -2.62
C ASP A 51 -5.46 -4.07 -1.93
N ASP A 52 -6.58 -4.78 -1.74
CA ASP A 52 -7.82 -4.32 -1.09
C ASP A 52 -7.78 -4.41 0.45
N ASP A 53 -6.77 -5.05 1.04
CA ASP A 53 -6.68 -5.22 2.50
C ASP A 53 -6.23 -3.95 3.23
N PHE A 54 -5.75 -2.94 2.49
CA PHE A 54 -5.36 -1.65 3.05
C PHE A 54 -6.54 -0.71 3.18
N TYR A 55 -6.82 -0.30 4.41
CA TYR A 55 -7.64 0.87 4.67
C TYR A 55 -6.78 2.13 4.62
N ASN A 56 -6.98 2.98 3.61
CA ASN A 56 -6.40 4.31 3.59
C ASN A 56 -7.13 5.20 4.61
N ALA A 57 -6.47 5.48 5.72
CA ALA A 57 -7.00 6.30 6.80
C ALA A 57 -6.68 7.80 6.63
N GLY A 58 -5.82 8.17 5.67
CA GLY A 58 -5.53 9.56 5.36
C GLY A 58 -4.46 9.76 4.29
N SER A 59 -4.56 10.88 3.58
CA SER A 59 -3.57 11.35 2.61
C SER A 59 -3.26 12.82 2.88
N PHE A 60 -1.97 13.13 3.00
CA PHE A 60 -1.46 14.39 3.52
C PHE A 60 -0.30 14.87 2.62
N PRO A 61 -0.59 15.67 1.58
CA PRO A 61 0.43 16.19 0.68
C PRO A 61 1.34 17.20 1.37
N ASP A 62 2.59 17.29 0.91
CA ASP A 62 3.62 18.24 1.41
C ASP A 62 3.72 18.34 2.96
N SER A 63 3.67 17.19 3.63
CA SER A 63 3.59 17.08 5.09
C SER A 63 4.72 16.21 5.66
N THR A 64 4.85 16.20 6.99
CA THR A 64 5.70 15.25 7.73
C THR A 64 4.82 14.36 8.61
N ILE A 65 5.32 13.18 8.98
CA ILE A 65 4.59 12.29 9.92
C ILE A 65 4.44 12.97 11.29
N GLN A 66 5.46 13.73 11.71
CA GLN A 66 5.45 14.51 12.95
C GLN A 66 4.35 15.59 12.96
N ASP A 67 4.09 16.25 11.82
CA ASP A 67 3.01 17.23 11.69
C ASP A 67 1.63 16.57 11.77
N ILE A 68 1.48 15.39 11.15
CA ILE A 68 0.21 14.65 11.11
C ILE A 68 -0.16 14.11 12.49
N LEU A 69 0.82 13.64 13.26
CA LEU A 69 0.63 13.09 14.60
C LEU A 69 1.05 14.08 15.70
N ALA A 70 0.88 15.38 15.45
CA ALA A 70 1.32 16.43 16.36
C ALA A 70 0.83 16.21 17.80
N GLY A 71 1.76 16.25 18.75
CA GLY A 71 1.47 16.07 20.18
C GLY A 71 1.41 14.61 20.66
N GLN A 72 1.68 13.63 19.79
CA GLN A 72 1.90 12.24 20.19
C GLN A 72 3.40 11.97 20.38
N ASP A 73 3.71 11.08 21.32
CA ASP A 73 5.05 10.50 21.44
C ASP A 73 5.16 9.33 20.45
N LEU A 74 6.08 9.44 19.49
CA LEU A 74 6.30 8.46 18.44
C LEU A 74 7.54 7.59 18.69
N SER A 75 8.22 7.76 19.82
CA SER A 75 9.51 7.11 20.09
C SER A 75 9.45 5.58 20.03
N GLU A 76 8.41 4.96 20.60
CA GLU A 76 8.21 3.51 20.54
C GLU A 76 7.91 3.03 19.11
N ALA A 77 7.06 3.75 18.38
CA ALA A 77 6.73 3.44 16.98
C ALA A 77 7.95 3.56 16.06
N VAL A 78 8.76 4.61 16.23
CA VAL A 78 10.01 4.79 15.49
C VAL A 78 10.99 3.68 15.82
N THR A 79 11.14 3.31 17.09
CA THR A 79 12.04 2.23 17.50
C THR A 79 11.64 0.90 16.87
N ALA A 80 10.37 0.52 17.00
CA ALA A 80 9.82 -0.70 16.38
C ALA A 80 9.97 -0.69 14.85
N SER A 81 9.74 0.46 14.21
CA SER A 81 9.88 0.57 12.76
C SER A 81 11.33 0.46 12.28
N ILE A 82 12.29 1.03 13.01
CA ILE A 82 13.72 0.87 12.72
C ILE A 82 14.16 -0.58 12.93
N GLU A 83 13.71 -1.22 14.02
CA GLU A 83 13.96 -2.65 14.26
C GLU A 83 13.35 -3.52 13.16
N GLY A 84 12.19 -3.12 12.64
CA GLY A 84 11.57 -3.71 11.47
C GLY A 84 12.31 -3.41 10.15
N GLY A 85 13.36 -2.58 10.14
CA GLY A 85 14.19 -2.30 8.96
C GLY A 85 13.68 -1.16 8.06
N PHE A 86 12.81 -0.29 8.57
CA PHE A 86 12.29 0.86 7.83
C PHE A 86 13.08 2.15 8.16
N PRO A 87 13.06 3.18 7.29
CA PRO A 87 13.89 4.37 7.49
C PRO A 87 13.46 5.25 8.68
N SER A 88 12.14 5.38 8.90
CA SER A 88 11.52 6.05 10.05
C SER A 88 11.91 7.52 10.26
N ASP A 89 12.19 8.25 9.17
CA ASP A 89 12.38 9.70 9.24
C ASP A 89 11.02 10.41 9.31
N ILE A 90 10.52 10.60 10.53
CA ILE A 90 9.24 11.25 10.81
C ILE A 90 9.23 12.76 10.51
N ASN A 91 10.40 13.37 10.31
CA ASN A 91 10.55 14.80 10.04
C ASN A 91 10.77 15.09 8.54
N ALA A 92 11.00 14.05 7.73
CA ALA A 92 11.11 14.20 6.29
C ALA A 92 9.77 14.64 5.69
N ARG A 93 9.85 15.66 4.83
CA ARG A 93 8.70 16.20 4.11
C ARG A 93 8.47 15.45 2.82
N GLY A 94 7.21 15.18 2.49
CA GLY A 94 6.80 14.58 1.23
C GLY A 94 5.29 14.34 1.20
N ASP A 95 4.84 13.55 0.24
CA ASP A 95 3.45 13.13 0.18
C ASP A 95 3.24 11.94 1.12
N ILE A 96 2.60 12.19 2.26
CA ILE A 96 2.41 11.19 3.30
C ILE A 96 1.05 10.50 3.16
N MET A 97 1.03 9.18 3.28
CA MET A 97 -0.22 8.42 3.33
C MET A 97 -0.22 7.50 4.55
N LEU A 98 -1.36 7.42 5.23
CA LEU A 98 -1.58 6.51 6.35
C LEU A 98 -2.44 5.32 5.90
N LEU A 99 -1.85 4.14 5.94
CA LEU A 99 -2.48 2.88 5.60
C LEU A 99 -2.58 2.01 6.85
N LEU A 100 -3.76 1.43 7.06
CA LEU A 100 -4.04 0.51 8.14
C LEU A 100 -4.41 -0.85 7.56
N LEU A 101 -3.94 -1.90 8.22
CA LEU A 101 -4.25 -3.29 7.89
C LEU A 101 -4.56 -4.02 9.20
N THR A 102 -5.64 -4.81 9.21
CA THR A 102 -5.97 -5.66 10.36
C THR A 102 -5.48 -7.08 10.10
N LEU A 103 -4.71 -7.64 11.02
CA LEU A 103 -4.25 -9.01 10.98
C LEU A 103 -5.36 -9.97 11.46
N GLU A 104 -5.23 -11.27 11.16
CA GLU A 104 -6.21 -12.28 11.61
C GLU A 104 -6.40 -12.28 13.13
N ASN A 105 -5.33 -12.00 13.88
CA ASN A 105 -5.34 -11.90 15.34
C ASN A 105 -5.91 -10.58 15.87
N LYS A 106 -6.48 -9.73 15.00
CA LYS A 106 -7.04 -8.40 15.28
C LYS A 106 -6.03 -7.30 15.60
N ASP A 107 -4.73 -7.60 15.59
CA ASP A 107 -3.71 -6.55 15.70
C ASP A 107 -3.71 -5.70 14.43
N VAL A 108 -3.26 -4.45 14.55
CA VAL A 108 -3.30 -3.48 13.44
C VAL A 108 -1.89 -3.17 12.99
N VAL A 109 -1.59 -3.42 11.73
CA VAL A 109 -0.39 -2.89 11.09
C VAL A 109 -0.68 -1.46 10.66
N THR A 110 0.16 -0.54 11.12
CA THR A 110 0.14 0.86 10.73
C THR A 110 1.32 1.13 9.82
N VAL A 111 1.04 1.68 8.63
CA VAL A 111 2.06 2.05 7.64
C VAL A 111 1.86 3.50 7.24
N PHE A 112 2.86 4.34 7.52
CA PHE A 112 3.01 5.61 6.86
C PHE A 112 3.93 5.45 5.65
N THR A 113 3.45 5.87 4.49
CA THR A 113 4.30 6.03 3.32
C THR A 113 4.70 7.48 3.15
N ARG A 114 5.87 7.71 2.55
CA ARG A 114 6.32 8.99 2.03
C ARG A 114 6.68 8.82 0.57
N ASP A 115 6.06 9.62 -0.30
CA ASP A 115 6.22 9.56 -1.75
C ASP A 115 5.99 8.13 -2.30
N GLY A 116 4.99 7.43 -1.74
CA GLY A 116 4.60 6.07 -2.12
C GLY A 116 5.49 4.95 -1.56
N LYS A 117 6.51 5.26 -0.74
CA LYS A 117 7.41 4.28 -0.12
C LYS A 117 7.17 4.18 1.39
N ALA A 118 7.23 2.98 1.95
CA ALA A 118 7.11 2.78 3.39
C ALA A 118 8.19 3.56 4.16
N GLU A 119 7.78 4.38 5.13
CA GLU A 119 8.66 5.23 5.93
C GLU A 119 8.59 4.83 7.41
N LEU A 120 7.39 4.75 7.99
CA LEU A 120 7.16 4.31 9.38
C LEU A 120 6.16 3.15 9.39
N CYS A 121 6.57 1.99 9.89
CA CYS A 121 5.77 0.78 9.92
C CYS A 121 5.87 0.08 11.27
N PHE A 122 4.74 -0.25 11.90
CA PHE A 122 4.71 -1.00 13.15
C PHE A 122 3.41 -1.76 13.32
N ILE A 123 3.41 -2.76 14.20
CA ILE A 123 2.22 -3.50 14.61
C ILE A 123 1.77 -2.96 15.96
N GLN A 124 0.50 -2.58 16.07
CA GLN A 124 -0.13 -2.26 17.34
C GLN A 124 -1.00 -3.43 17.80
N ARG A 125 -0.67 -3.97 18.97
CA ARG A 125 -1.48 -4.99 19.62
C ARG A 125 -2.69 -4.35 20.27
N ILE A 126 -3.89 -4.65 19.78
CA ILE A 126 -5.11 -3.99 20.28
C ILE A 126 -5.44 -4.41 21.72
N SER A 127 -5.04 -5.62 22.12
CA SER A 127 -5.32 -6.13 23.46
C SER A 127 -4.48 -5.49 24.57
N SER A 128 -3.26 -5.01 24.26
CA SER A 128 -2.31 -4.46 25.25
C SER A 128 -1.87 -3.03 24.97
N GLY A 129 -2.10 -2.51 23.75
CA GLY A 129 -1.53 -1.26 23.28
C GLY A 129 -0.05 -1.34 22.90
N GLU A 130 0.57 -2.51 23.04
CA GLU A 130 1.98 -2.76 22.74
C GLU A 130 2.30 -2.49 21.27
N ILE A 131 3.42 -1.81 21.02
CA ILE A 131 3.94 -1.55 19.68
C ILE A 131 5.08 -2.52 19.40
N MET A 132 5.01 -3.22 18.27
CA MET A 132 5.96 -4.25 17.88
C MET A 132 6.53 -4.00 16.49
N PRO A 133 7.78 -4.40 16.23
CA PRO A 133 8.36 -4.36 14.89
C PRO A 133 7.64 -5.33 13.96
N LEU A 134 7.66 -5.02 12.65
CA LEU A 134 7.38 -6.04 11.64
C LEU A 134 8.62 -6.93 11.50
N THR A 135 8.48 -8.20 11.84
CA THR A 135 9.54 -9.19 11.67
C THR A 135 9.38 -9.91 10.34
N LYS A 136 10.48 -10.07 9.60
CA LYS A 136 10.52 -11.01 8.48
C LYS A 136 10.45 -12.43 9.04
N GLU A 137 9.47 -13.22 8.60
CA GLU A 137 9.47 -14.67 8.83
C GLU A 137 10.56 -15.38 8.01
#